data_AF-A0A0L8GUH7-F1
#
_entry.id   AF-A0A0L8GUH7-F1
#
_cell.length_a   1.000
_cell.length_b   1.000
_cell.length_c   1.000
_cell.angle_alpha   90.00
_cell.angle_beta   90.00
_cell.angle_gamma   90.00
#
_symmetry.space_group_name_H-M   'P 1'
#
loop_
_entity.id
_entity.type
_entity.pdbx_description
1 polymer ?
#
loop_
_entity_poly.entity_id
_entity_poly.type
_entity_poly.pdbx_seq_one_letter_code
_entity_poly.pdbx_strand_id
1 'polypeptide(L)'
;MYVSYEVNASIKSSYLWSSVQKLRLTTIMKQLLGVGNGTSLDKMYERASLPFGHMVSDLKELMDKVFPNLRNQFTYHNWLKTRAILAPKNVGVDDLNFKFLEQLPGERHIYNSIDAVLNIDEAENYPVKFLNSLTPPGLPPHNLHLKIRAQTILLRNLDPTKLRNDTEFIIKKMMPTILKTTILN
;
A
#
# COMPACT_ATOMS: atom_id res chain seq x y z
N MET A 1 -36.86 -17.57 18.62
CA MET A 1 -35.95 -18.69 18.93
C MET A 1 -34.79 -18.79 17.92
N TYR A 2 -34.16 -17.65 17.55
CA TYR A 2 -33.07 -17.60 16.55
C TYR A 2 -31.81 -16.86 17.06
N VAL A 3 -31.92 -16.07 18.14
CA VAL A 3 -30.82 -15.25 18.66
C VAL A 3 -29.76 -16.07 19.42
N SER A 4 -30.12 -17.27 19.92
CA SER A 4 -29.20 -18.09 20.74
C SER A 4 -28.14 -18.85 19.94
N TYR A 5 -28.34 -19.10 18.64
CA TYR A 5 -27.38 -19.82 17.81
C TYR A 5 -26.17 -18.95 17.41
N GLU A 6 -26.39 -17.66 17.12
CA GLU A 6 -25.31 -16.76 16.69
C GLU A 6 -24.32 -16.44 17.81
N VAL A 7 -24.80 -16.37 19.06
CA VAL A 7 -23.93 -16.13 20.22
C VAL A 7 -23.00 -17.33 20.47
N ASN A 8 -23.47 -18.55 20.23
CA ASN A 8 -22.67 -19.77 20.40
C ASN A 8 -21.61 -19.97 19.31
N ALA A 9 -21.79 -19.38 18.13
CA ALA A 9 -20.79 -19.36 17.07
C ALA A 9 -19.77 -18.21 17.23
N SER A 10 -19.88 -17.39 18.27
CA SER A 10 -19.01 -16.23 18.46
C SER A 10 -17.64 -16.63 19.03
N ILE A 11 -16.60 -15.87 18.70
CA ILE A 11 -15.26 -16.06 19.29
C ILE A 11 -15.28 -15.97 20.83
N LYS A 12 -16.29 -15.31 21.42
CA LYS A 12 -16.45 -15.15 22.87
C LYS A 12 -16.93 -16.43 23.58
N SER A 13 -17.56 -17.37 22.87
CA SER A 13 -17.98 -18.67 23.41
C SER A 13 -16.96 -19.79 23.12
N SER A 14 -15.91 -19.50 22.36
CA SER A 14 -14.85 -20.45 22.05
C SER A 14 -13.91 -20.67 23.25
N TYR A 15 -13.40 -21.90 23.39
CA TYR A 15 -12.31 -22.22 24.32
C TYR A 15 -11.03 -21.41 24.05
N LEU A 16 -10.89 -20.84 22.85
CA LEU A 16 -9.79 -19.94 22.50
C LEU A 16 -9.91 -18.55 23.15
N TRP A 17 -11.08 -18.19 23.65
CA TRP A 17 -11.32 -16.87 24.24
C TRP A 17 -10.42 -16.55 25.44
N SER A 18 -10.09 -17.56 26.26
CA SER A 18 -9.15 -17.40 27.38
C SER A 18 -7.72 -17.06 26.94
N SER A 19 -7.39 -17.33 25.68
CA SER A 19 -6.09 -17.03 25.06
C SER A 19 -6.11 -15.73 24.24
N VAL A 20 -7.28 -15.11 24.05
CA VAL A 20 -7.39 -13.84 23.31
C VAL A 20 -6.90 -12.69 24.16
N GLN A 21 -5.76 -12.12 23.77
CA GLN A 21 -5.27 -10.89 24.40
C GLN A 21 -6.12 -9.70 23.96
N LYS A 22 -6.94 -9.18 24.87
CA LYS A 22 -7.72 -7.96 24.63
C LYS A 22 -6.80 -6.75 24.63
N LEU A 23 -6.32 -6.38 23.46
CA LEU A 23 -5.55 -5.15 23.27
C LEU A 23 -6.48 -3.95 23.50
N ARG A 24 -6.10 -3.06 24.43
CA ARG A 24 -6.80 -1.80 24.64
C ARG A 24 -6.19 -0.77 23.71
N LEU A 25 -7.04 -0.14 22.89
CA LEU A 25 -6.63 0.97 22.03
C LEU A 25 -5.94 2.03 22.89
N THR A 26 -4.69 2.33 22.56
CA THR A 26 -3.94 3.44 23.16
C THR A 26 -4.66 4.77 22.86
N THR A 27 -4.37 5.81 23.64
CA THR A 27 -4.97 7.15 23.46
C THR A 27 -4.85 7.66 22.03
N ILE A 28 -3.72 7.39 21.37
CA ILE A 28 -3.44 7.76 19.97
C ILE A 28 -4.44 7.09 19.01
N MET A 29 -4.68 5.78 19.14
CA MET A 29 -5.59 5.06 18.26
C MET A 29 -7.06 5.47 18.46
N LYS A 30 -7.47 5.80 19.70
CA LYS A 30 -8.82 6.32 19.95
C LYS A 30 -9.06 7.68 19.29
N GLN A 31 -8.04 8.54 19.29
CA GLN A 31 -8.13 9.85 18.63
C GLN A 31 -8.11 9.70 17.10
N LEU A 32 -7.26 8.81 16.56
CA LEU A 32 -7.28 8.48 15.14
C LEU A 32 -8.66 7.94 14.70
N LEU A 33 -9.29 7.11 15.54
CA LEU A 33 -10.63 6.61 15.31
C LEU A 33 -11.68 7.74 15.35
N GLY A 34 -11.53 8.71 16.25
CA GLY A 34 -12.37 9.91 16.28
C GLY A 34 -12.25 10.78 15.02
N VAL A 35 -11.05 10.85 14.43
CA VAL A 35 -10.82 11.47 13.12
C VAL A 35 -11.49 10.65 12.00
N GLY A 36 -11.27 9.34 11.97
CA GLY A 36 -11.88 8.45 10.98
C GLY A 36 -13.42 8.46 11.02
N ASN A 37 -14.01 8.63 12.21
CA ASN A 37 -15.45 8.74 12.40
C ASN A 37 -16.00 10.16 12.15
N GLY A 38 -15.15 11.14 11.82
CA GLY A 38 -15.57 12.52 11.57
C GLY A 38 -15.96 13.33 12.83
N THR A 39 -15.74 12.78 14.02
CA THR A 39 -16.12 13.42 15.30
C THR A 39 -15.11 14.46 15.80
N SER A 40 -13.94 14.56 15.16
CA SER A 40 -12.82 15.44 15.56
C SER A 40 -12.43 16.46 14.50
N LEU A 41 -13.39 16.87 13.65
CA LEU A 41 -13.18 17.88 12.60
C LEU A 41 -13.31 19.31 13.14
N ASP A 42 -12.36 20.16 12.80
CA ASP A 42 -12.55 21.61 12.83
C ASP A 42 -13.43 21.99 11.62
N LYS A 43 -14.65 22.45 11.91
CA LYS A 43 -15.67 22.77 10.90
C LYS A 43 -15.28 23.94 10.01
N MET A 44 -14.31 24.76 10.40
CA MET A 44 -13.90 25.94 9.64
C MET A 44 -12.92 25.61 8.51
N TYR A 45 -12.07 24.59 8.67
CA TYR A 45 -11.00 24.27 7.73
C TYR A 45 -11.11 22.87 7.13
N GLU A 46 -12.17 22.11 7.45
CA GLU A 46 -12.31 20.69 7.11
C GLU A 46 -11.10 19.83 7.53
N ARG A 47 -10.40 20.24 8.60
CA ARG A 47 -9.18 19.59 9.09
C ARG A 47 -9.42 19.04 10.47
N ALA A 48 -9.00 17.80 10.71
CA ALA A 48 -8.93 17.28 12.06
C ALA A 48 -7.61 17.75 12.70
N SER A 49 -7.71 18.45 13.83
CA SER A 49 -6.54 18.79 14.63
C SER A 49 -6.26 17.64 15.58
N LEU A 50 -5.12 16.97 15.40
CA LEU A 50 -4.65 15.97 16.34
C LEU A 50 -3.88 16.68 17.46
N PRO A 51 -4.04 16.28 18.74
CA PRO A 51 -3.30 16.88 19.85
C PRO A 51 -1.81 16.51 19.86
N PHE A 52 -1.35 15.77 18.85
CA PHE A 52 0.02 15.35 18.64
C PHE A 52 0.35 15.38 17.14
N GLY A 53 1.62 15.56 16.82
CA GLY A 53 2.12 15.63 15.45
C GLY A 53 2.21 17.07 14.91
N HIS A 54 3.02 17.23 13.88
CA HIS A 54 3.19 18.51 13.20
C HIS A 54 2.41 18.47 11.90
N MET A 55 1.42 19.36 11.77
CA MET A 55 0.78 19.59 10.48
C MET A 55 1.81 20.19 9.53
N VAL A 56 1.82 19.67 8.31
CA VAL A 56 2.63 20.19 7.21
C VAL A 56 1.75 20.99 6.25
N SER A 57 2.34 21.92 5.54
CA SER A 57 1.62 22.81 4.62
C SER A 57 1.29 22.13 3.31
N ASP A 58 2.19 21.25 2.85
CA ASP A 58 2.05 20.51 1.61
C ASP A 58 2.71 19.12 1.67
N LEU A 59 2.47 18.35 0.61
CA LEU A 59 2.94 16.99 0.47
C LEU A 59 4.46 16.89 0.26
N LYS A 60 5.10 17.91 -0.34
CA LYS A 60 6.56 17.94 -0.52
C LYS A 60 7.24 18.09 0.84
N GLU A 61 6.74 18.96 1.70
CA GLU A 61 7.23 19.12 3.08
C GLU A 61 7.12 17.80 3.86
N LEU A 62 6.01 17.06 3.72
CA LEU A 62 5.85 15.73 4.31
C LEU A 62 6.92 14.76 3.80
N MET A 63 7.10 14.67 2.48
CA MET A 63 8.10 13.80 1.86
C MET A 63 9.52 14.12 2.35
N ASP A 64 9.88 15.40 2.38
CA ASP A 64 11.22 15.87 2.80
C ASP A 64 11.45 15.62 4.31
N LYS A 65 10.41 15.72 5.14
CA LYS A 65 10.50 15.43 6.58
C LYS A 65 10.62 13.94 6.87
N VAL A 66 9.85 13.08 6.20
CA VAL A 66 9.87 11.64 6.45
C VAL A 66 11.07 10.97 5.79
N PHE A 67 11.38 11.36 4.55
CA PHE A 67 12.48 10.82 3.74
C PHE A 67 13.50 11.90 3.34
N PRO A 68 14.23 12.48 4.32
CA PRO A 68 15.21 13.52 4.03
C PRO A 68 16.34 12.97 3.15
N ASN A 69 16.72 13.73 2.12
CA ASN A 69 17.80 13.37 1.20
C ASN A 69 17.62 11.98 0.54
N LEU A 70 16.39 11.62 0.19
CA LEU A 70 16.07 10.30 -0.39
C LEU A 70 17.02 9.90 -1.53
N ARG A 71 17.35 10.84 -2.43
CA ARG A 71 18.29 10.65 -3.54
C ARG A 71 19.65 10.07 -3.15
N ASN A 72 20.09 10.32 -1.92
CA ASN A 72 21.38 9.83 -1.41
C ASN A 72 21.20 8.64 -0.46
N GLN A 73 20.06 8.57 0.25
CA GLN A 73 19.86 7.60 1.33
C GLN A 73 19.07 6.34 0.94
N PHE A 74 18.44 6.31 -0.24
CA PHE A 74 17.68 5.17 -0.76
C PHE A 74 18.45 3.84 -0.84
N THR A 75 19.79 3.89 -0.70
CA THR A 75 20.66 2.72 -0.73
C THR A 75 20.78 2.04 0.64
N TYR A 76 20.47 2.75 1.72
CA TYR A 76 20.59 2.28 3.10
C TYR A 76 19.27 1.63 3.55
N HIS A 77 19.25 0.30 3.55
CA HIS A 77 18.02 -0.44 3.81
C HIS A 77 17.44 -0.19 5.22
N ASN A 78 18.29 -0.17 6.25
CA ASN A 78 17.84 0.10 7.63
C ASN A 78 17.21 1.49 7.78
N TRP A 79 17.65 2.45 6.96
CA TRP A 79 17.07 3.79 6.96
C TRP A 79 15.65 3.78 6.37
N LEU A 80 15.43 3.07 5.27
CA LEU A 80 14.10 2.93 4.65
C LEU A 80 13.10 2.23 5.58
N LYS A 81 13.51 1.16 6.27
CA LYS A 81 12.62 0.37 7.14
C LYS A 81 12.00 1.14 8.31
N THR A 82 12.64 2.23 8.73
CA THR A 82 12.20 2.99 9.91
C THR A 82 11.22 4.11 9.56
N ARG A 83 10.77 4.18 8.31
CA ARG A 83 9.97 5.28 7.75
C ARG A 83 8.80 4.72 6.96
N ALA A 84 7.64 5.35 7.12
CA ALA A 84 6.46 5.06 6.34
C ALA A 84 5.61 6.32 6.21
N ILE A 85 4.92 6.45 5.07
CA ILE A 85 3.83 7.41 4.90
C ILE A 85 2.57 6.60 4.67
N LEU A 86 1.54 6.88 5.46
CA LEU A 86 0.23 6.28 5.33
C LEU A 86 -0.73 7.31 4.77
N ALA A 87 -1.51 6.92 3.78
CA ALA A 87 -2.57 7.75 3.23
C ALA A 87 -3.93 7.03 3.36
N PRO A 88 -5.03 7.78 3.54
CA PRO A 88 -6.36 7.19 3.74
C PRO A 88 -6.94 6.52 2.49
N LYS A 89 -6.41 6.82 1.29
CA LYS A 89 -6.88 6.30 0.00
C LYS A 89 -5.70 5.84 -0.85
N ASN A 90 -5.89 4.75 -1.58
CA ASN A 90 -4.87 4.18 -2.48
C ASN A 90 -4.42 5.17 -3.55
N VAL A 91 -5.33 5.94 -4.15
CA VAL A 91 -4.97 7.01 -5.10
C VAL A 91 -3.94 8.00 -4.55
N GLY A 92 -4.01 8.34 -3.26
CA GLY A 92 -3.00 9.20 -2.63
C GLY A 92 -1.67 8.47 -2.39
N VAL A 93 -1.72 7.16 -2.12
CA VAL A 93 -0.53 6.30 -2.03
C VAL A 93 0.15 6.19 -3.39
N ASP A 94 -0.61 6.00 -4.47
CA ASP A 94 -0.10 5.87 -5.83
C ASP A 94 0.60 7.16 -6.27
N ASP A 95 0.00 8.33 -6.02
CA ASP A 95 0.60 9.64 -6.28
C ASP A 95 1.91 9.84 -5.51
N LEU A 96 1.95 9.44 -4.23
CA LEU A 96 3.15 9.51 -3.40
C LEU A 96 4.25 8.59 -3.90
N ASN A 97 3.91 7.33 -4.18
CA ASN A 97 4.83 6.33 -4.70
C ASN A 97 5.44 6.77 -6.03
N PHE A 98 4.62 7.33 -6.93
CA PHE A 98 5.09 7.87 -8.19
C PHE A 98 6.06 9.05 -7.98
N LYS A 99 5.74 9.99 -7.08
CA LYS A 99 6.65 11.11 -6.77
C LYS A 99 7.97 10.64 -6.17
N PHE A 100 7.96 9.63 -5.29
CA PHE A 100 9.19 9.04 -4.76
C PHE A 100 10.00 8.32 -5.84
N LEU A 101 9.33 7.57 -6.72
CA LEU A 101 9.97 6.91 -7.85
C LEU A 101 10.67 7.93 -8.77
N GLU A 102 10.05 9.06 -9.05
CA GLU A 102 10.65 10.12 -9.87
C GLU A 102 11.88 10.76 -9.20
N GLN A 103 11.93 10.82 -7.87
CA GLN A 103 13.11 11.30 -7.15
C GLN A 103 14.29 10.32 -7.20
N LEU A 104 14.04 9.01 -7.32
CA LEU A 104 15.11 8.02 -7.39
C LEU A 104 15.98 8.23 -8.65
N PRO A 105 17.31 8.11 -8.52
CA PRO A 105 18.20 8.21 -9.67
C PRO A 105 18.02 7.02 -10.61
N GLY A 106 18.38 7.23 -11.89
CA GLY A 106 18.29 6.22 -12.93
C GLY A 106 17.05 6.37 -13.82
N GLU A 107 17.07 5.64 -14.92
CA GLU A 107 16.04 5.70 -15.94
C GLU A 107 14.79 4.91 -15.51
N ARG A 108 13.63 5.49 -15.82
CA ARG A 108 12.33 4.84 -15.61
C ARG A 108 12.08 3.81 -16.69
N HIS A 109 11.77 2.59 -16.27
CA HIS A 109 11.29 1.54 -17.16
C HIS A 109 9.79 1.33 -16.95
N ILE A 110 9.08 1.05 -18.04
CA ILE A 110 7.63 0.84 -18.03
C ILE A 110 7.38 -0.59 -18.51
N TYR A 111 6.77 -1.40 -17.65
CA TYR A 111 6.27 -2.72 -18.02
C TYR A 111 4.77 -2.60 -18.27
N ASN A 112 4.34 -2.90 -19.50
CA ASN A 112 2.92 -2.89 -19.87
C ASN A 112 2.33 -4.29 -19.67
N SER A 113 1.14 -4.40 -19.08
CA SER A 113 0.40 -5.67 -19.09
C SER A 113 -0.03 -6.03 -20.52
N ILE A 114 -0.24 -7.33 -20.72
CA ILE A 114 -0.80 -7.88 -21.96
C ILE A 114 -2.18 -8.39 -21.57
N ASP A 115 -3.21 -7.60 -21.87
CA ASP A 115 -4.59 -7.90 -21.49
C ASP A 115 -5.36 -8.33 -22.73
N ALA A 116 -6.05 -9.47 -22.62
CA ALA A 116 -6.82 -10.06 -23.72
C ALA A 116 -8.07 -10.75 -23.19
N VAL A 117 -9.12 -10.72 -24.01
CA VAL A 117 -10.34 -11.51 -23.78
C VAL A 117 -10.10 -12.92 -24.30
N LEU A 118 -10.40 -13.93 -23.48
CA LEU A 118 -10.25 -15.34 -23.89
C LEU A 118 -11.39 -15.81 -24.80
N ASN A 119 -12.59 -15.24 -24.63
CA ASN A 119 -13.76 -15.52 -25.45
C ASN A 119 -13.85 -14.56 -26.64
N ILE A 120 -13.74 -15.09 -27.86
CA ILE A 120 -13.74 -14.29 -29.09
C ILE A 120 -15.09 -13.60 -29.31
N ASP A 121 -16.19 -14.23 -28.89
CA ASP A 121 -17.55 -13.67 -29.02
C ASP A 121 -17.76 -12.42 -28.13
N GLU A 122 -16.94 -12.27 -27.09
CA GLU A 122 -16.96 -11.12 -26.19
C GLU A 122 -15.89 -10.07 -26.52
N ALA A 123 -15.00 -10.35 -27.47
CA ALA A 123 -13.88 -9.47 -27.80
C ALA A 123 -14.35 -8.10 -28.33
N GLU A 124 -15.50 -8.04 -28.99
CA GLU A 124 -16.12 -6.77 -29.42
C GLU A 124 -16.68 -5.96 -28.25
N ASN A 125 -17.11 -6.62 -27.18
CA ASN A 125 -17.70 -5.97 -26.00
C ASN A 125 -16.65 -5.38 -25.06
N TYR A 126 -15.43 -5.92 -25.07
CA TYR A 126 -14.34 -5.49 -24.19
C TYR A 126 -13.08 -5.10 -24.99
N PRO A 127 -13.05 -3.88 -25.56
CA PRO A 127 -11.88 -3.37 -26.26
C PRO A 127 -10.63 -3.37 -25.36
N VAL A 128 -9.45 -3.60 -25.93
CA VAL A 128 -8.17 -3.59 -25.19
C VAL A 128 -7.97 -2.28 -24.41
N LYS A 129 -8.39 -1.13 -24.96
CA LYS A 129 -8.32 0.16 -24.25
C LYS A 129 -9.13 0.18 -22.95
N PHE A 130 -10.27 -0.53 -22.93
CA PHE A 130 -11.07 -0.70 -21.73
C PHE A 130 -10.35 -1.62 -20.74
N LEU A 131 -9.77 -2.73 -21.20
CA LEU A 131 -9.00 -3.63 -20.32
C LEU A 131 -7.82 -2.91 -19.66
N ASN A 132 -7.06 -2.14 -20.44
CA ASN A 132 -5.89 -1.40 -19.96
C ASN A 132 -6.24 -0.26 -18.97
N SER A 133 -7.52 0.13 -18.85
CA SER A 133 -7.96 1.14 -17.88
C SER A 133 -8.39 0.53 -16.54
N LEU A 134 -8.50 -0.80 -16.46
CA LEU A 134 -8.90 -1.49 -15.24
C LEU A 134 -7.75 -1.49 -14.21
N THR A 135 -8.11 -1.28 -12.95
CA THR A 135 -7.20 -1.36 -11.80
C THR A 135 -7.77 -2.32 -10.74
N PRO A 136 -7.91 -3.62 -11.07
CA PRO A 136 -8.49 -4.58 -10.15
C PRO A 136 -7.62 -4.76 -8.90
N PRO A 137 -8.22 -4.98 -7.72
CA PRO A 137 -7.47 -5.17 -6.49
C PRO A 137 -6.60 -6.43 -6.56
N GLY A 138 -5.37 -6.33 -6.05
CA GLY A 138 -4.41 -7.44 -6.02
C GLY A 138 -3.64 -7.66 -7.32
N LEU A 139 -3.81 -6.80 -8.33
CA LEU A 139 -3.01 -6.79 -9.54
C LEU A 139 -2.28 -5.46 -9.71
N PRO A 140 -1.09 -5.46 -10.32
CA PRO A 140 -0.41 -4.23 -10.69
C PRO A 140 -1.20 -3.48 -11.78
N PRO A 141 -1.04 -2.15 -11.91
CA PRO A 141 -1.64 -1.38 -12.99
C PRO A 141 -1.08 -1.80 -14.36
N HIS A 142 -1.84 -1.51 -15.43
CA HIS A 142 -1.42 -1.79 -16.80
C HIS A 142 -0.03 -1.21 -17.11
N ASN A 143 0.19 0.07 -16.75
CA ASN A 143 1.49 0.72 -16.88
C ASN A 143 2.24 0.64 -15.55
N LEU A 144 3.10 -0.36 -15.39
CA LEU A 144 3.92 -0.51 -14.19
C LEU A 144 5.25 0.23 -14.35
N HIS A 145 5.36 1.37 -13.69
CA HIS A 145 6.57 2.21 -13.69
C HIS A 145 7.55 1.73 -12.62
N LEU A 146 8.80 1.44 -13.00
CA LEU A 146 9.85 0.97 -12.10
C LEU A 146 11.18 1.68 -12.38
N LYS A 147 12.06 1.67 -11.36
CA LYS A 147 13.46 2.10 -11.46
C LYS A 147 14.34 1.11 -10.72
N ILE A 148 15.60 1.04 -11.12
CA ILE A 148 16.63 0.35 -10.34
C ILE A 148 16.64 0.96 -8.93
N ARG A 149 16.70 0.09 -7.91
CA ARG A 149 16.70 0.41 -6.47
C ARG A 149 15.37 0.92 -5.90
N ALA A 150 14.29 0.92 -6.68
CA ALA A 150 12.95 1.10 -6.11
C ALA A 150 12.60 -0.09 -5.19
N GLN A 151 11.95 0.23 -4.07
CA GLN A 151 11.33 -0.74 -3.17
C GLN A 151 9.94 -1.08 -3.70
N THR A 152 9.61 -2.36 -3.68
CA THR A 152 8.39 -2.91 -4.28
C THR A 152 7.92 -4.10 -3.46
N ILE A 153 6.62 -4.38 -3.50
CA ILE A 153 5.98 -5.47 -2.76
C ILE A 153 5.40 -6.53 -3.69
N LEU A 154 5.34 -7.77 -3.22
CA LEU A 154 4.76 -8.87 -3.97
C LEU A 154 3.25 -8.90 -3.77
N LEU A 155 2.47 -8.83 -4.85
CA LEU A 155 1.00 -8.86 -4.76
C LEU A 155 0.39 -10.26 -4.83
N ARG A 156 1.19 -11.27 -5.21
CA ARG A 156 0.73 -12.67 -5.38
C ARG A 156 1.73 -13.68 -4.84
N ASN A 157 1.25 -14.77 -4.24
CA ASN A 157 2.09 -15.84 -3.75
C ASN A 157 2.77 -16.54 -4.95
N LEU A 158 4.09 -16.53 -4.98
CA LEU A 158 4.91 -17.26 -5.96
C LEU A 158 5.51 -18.53 -5.36
N ASP A 159 5.92 -18.44 -4.10
CA ASP A 159 6.44 -19.55 -3.31
C ASP A 159 5.89 -19.40 -1.88
N PRO A 160 5.02 -20.32 -1.42
CA PRO A 160 4.43 -20.25 -0.08
C PRO A 160 5.45 -20.17 1.06
N THR A 161 6.67 -20.65 0.85
CA THR A 161 7.71 -20.68 1.88
C THR A 161 8.50 -19.37 1.96
N LYS A 162 8.78 -18.75 0.80
CA LYS A 162 9.74 -17.62 0.70
C LYS A 162 9.21 -16.37 0.00
N LEU A 163 8.27 -16.50 -0.94
CA LEU A 163 7.77 -15.42 -1.78
C LEU A 163 6.25 -15.36 -1.69
N ARG A 164 5.78 -14.86 -0.55
CA ARG A 164 4.37 -14.67 -0.26
C ARG A 164 3.94 -13.24 -0.57
N ASN A 165 2.63 -13.00 -0.63
CA ASN A 165 2.09 -11.64 -0.62
C ASN A 165 2.79 -10.79 0.45
N ASP A 166 2.98 -9.52 0.13
CA ASP A 166 3.62 -8.52 0.97
C ASP A 166 5.14 -8.72 1.17
N THR A 167 5.76 -9.71 0.49
CA THR A 167 7.23 -9.81 0.45
C THR A 167 7.80 -8.55 -0.19
N GLU A 168 8.62 -7.82 0.54
CA GLU A 168 9.27 -6.60 0.06
C GLU A 168 10.60 -6.92 -0.64
N PHE A 169 10.91 -6.17 -1.69
CA PHE A 169 12.13 -6.34 -2.44
C PHE A 169 12.66 -5.01 -3.02
N ILE A 170 13.98 -4.97 -3.23
CA ILE A 170 14.66 -3.90 -3.96
C ILE A 170 15.08 -4.40 -5.34
N ILE A 171 14.73 -3.64 -6.37
CA ILE A 171 15.11 -3.94 -7.76
C ILE A 171 16.63 -3.72 -7.95
N LYS A 172 17.33 -4.73 -8.46
CA LYS A 172 18.76 -4.69 -8.78
C LYS A 172 19.01 -4.60 -10.27
N LYS A 173 18.20 -5.27 -11.09
CA LYS A 173 18.26 -5.24 -12.55
C LYS A 173 16.88 -5.42 -13.15
N MET A 174 16.62 -4.71 -14.24
CA MET A 174 15.41 -4.80 -15.04
C MET A 174 15.76 -5.39 -16.40
N MET A 175 15.03 -6.42 -16.82
CA MET A 175 15.11 -7.08 -18.13
C MET A 175 13.69 -7.09 -18.73
N PRO A 176 13.51 -7.36 -20.04
CA PRO A 176 12.21 -7.18 -20.70
C PRO A 176 11.02 -7.88 -20.03
N THR A 177 11.24 -9.04 -19.40
CA THR A 177 10.19 -9.82 -18.72
C THR A 177 10.59 -10.29 -17.32
N ILE A 178 11.79 -9.92 -16.84
CA ILE A 178 12.37 -10.43 -15.60
C ILE A 178 12.93 -9.28 -14.77
N LEU A 179 12.60 -9.29 -13.48
CA LEU A 179 13.21 -8.42 -12.48
C LEU A 179 14.19 -9.25 -11.63
N LYS A 180 15.44 -8.81 -11.54
CA LYS A 180 16.37 -9.31 -10.52
C LYS A 180 16.23 -8.44 -9.30
N THR A 181 15.87 -9.04 -8.16
CA THR A 181 15.59 -8.31 -6.93
C THR A 181 16.37 -8.89 -5.75
N THR A 182 16.41 -8.14 -4.65
CA THR A 182 16.88 -8.63 -3.35
C THR A 182 15.74 -8.51 -2.35
N ILE A 183 15.41 -9.61 -1.68
CA ILE A 183 14.38 -9.64 -0.63
C ILE A 183 14.86 -8.81 0.55
N LEU A 184 13.93 -8.05 1.11
CA LEU A 184 14.12 -7.28 2.32
C LEU A 184 13.57 -8.09 3.49
N ASN A 185 14.46 -8.66 4.30
CA ASN A 185 14.15 -9.34 5.57
C ASN A 185 14.31 -8.35 6.70
#